data_AF-A0A379ESA4-F1
#
_entry.id   AF-A0A379ESA4-F1
#
_cell.length_a   1.000
_cell.length_b   1.000
_cell.length_c   1.000
_cell.angle_alpha   90.00
_cell.angle_beta   90.00
_cell.angle_gamma   90.00
#
_symmetry.space_group_name_H-M   'P 1'
#
loop_
_entity.id
_entity.type
_entity.pdbx_description
1 polymer ?
#
loop_
_entity_poly.entity_id
_entity_poly.type
_entity_poly.pdbx_seq_one_letter_code
_entity_poly.pdbx_strand_id
1 'polypeptide(L)'
;MVDRFKVRADLSTRLAESFETALELSGGTAVVASMDDDNAEELVFSANFACPHCGYSVPELEPRLFSFNNPAGACPTCDGLGVQQYFDENRIVQNPSISLASGAVKGWDRRNFYYYQMLTSLAKHYDFDIELPFEQLPKKIKNIILHGSGKEEIEFQYMNDRGDVVVRHHAFEGILNNMSRRYKETESMSVREELAKNISTCPCHDCSGSRLRQEARHVYIGSTNLPDVAEKSIGETLRFFNEMSLNWAKFLTIRLFR
;
A
#
# COMPACT_ATOMS: atom_id res chain seq x y z
N MET A 1 -34.34 4.11 -24.40
CA MET A 1 -34.79 2.82 -24.95
C MET A 1 -34.37 2.76 -26.41
N VAL A 2 -33.57 1.77 -26.82
CA VAL A 2 -32.99 1.67 -28.17
C VAL A 2 -33.87 0.85 -29.11
N ASP A 3 -34.34 -0.33 -28.70
CA ASP A 3 -35.26 -1.16 -29.49
C ASP A 3 -36.22 -1.96 -28.59
N ARG A 4 -37.29 -2.52 -29.18
CA ARG A 4 -38.21 -3.52 -28.61
C ARG A 4 -38.51 -4.63 -29.60
N PHE A 5 -38.46 -5.86 -29.13
CA PHE A 5 -38.73 -7.04 -29.96
C PHE A 5 -39.31 -8.18 -29.11
N LYS A 6 -39.98 -9.12 -29.78
CA LYS A 6 -40.39 -10.40 -29.20
C LYS A 6 -39.42 -11.47 -29.70
N VAL A 7 -38.90 -12.31 -28.81
CA VAL A 7 -37.85 -13.29 -29.15
C VAL A 7 -38.37 -14.27 -30.22
N ARG A 8 -37.66 -14.34 -31.36
CA ARG A 8 -37.90 -15.24 -32.51
C ARG A 8 -36.58 -15.64 -33.14
N ALA A 9 -36.55 -16.76 -33.87
CA ALA A 9 -35.32 -17.32 -34.44
C ALA A 9 -34.70 -16.48 -35.57
N ASP A 10 -35.47 -15.59 -36.21
CA ASP A 10 -35.08 -14.77 -37.36
C ASP A 10 -34.51 -13.39 -36.98
N LEU A 11 -34.36 -13.09 -35.69
CA LEU A 11 -34.02 -11.75 -35.18
C LEU A 11 -32.53 -11.48 -34.96
N SER A 12 -31.64 -12.41 -35.29
CA SER A 12 -30.20 -12.32 -34.97
C SER A 12 -29.55 -11.02 -35.48
N THR A 13 -29.79 -10.63 -36.73
CA THR A 13 -29.22 -9.40 -37.32
C THR A 13 -29.71 -8.14 -36.61
N ARG A 14 -31.02 -8.04 -36.36
CA ARG A 14 -31.61 -6.89 -35.67
C ARG A 14 -31.16 -6.78 -34.21
N LEU A 15 -31.00 -7.93 -33.54
CA LEU A 15 -30.44 -8.00 -32.20
C LEU A 15 -29.02 -7.44 -32.18
N ALA A 16 -28.17 -7.86 -33.13
CA ALA A 16 -26.80 -7.38 -33.23
C ALA A 16 -26.74 -5.86 -33.45
N GLU A 17 -27.49 -5.32 -34.41
CA GLU A 17 -27.55 -3.88 -34.69
C GLU A 17 -28.04 -3.06 -33.49
N SER A 18 -29.04 -3.58 -32.76
CA SER A 18 -29.58 -2.93 -31.57
C SER A 18 -28.59 -2.93 -30.40
N PHE A 19 -27.87 -4.04 -30.22
CA PHE A 19 -26.82 -4.16 -29.21
C PHE A 19 -25.64 -3.24 -29.53
N GLU A 20 -25.18 -3.21 -30.78
CA GLU A 20 -24.10 -2.34 -31.23
C GLU A 20 -24.45 -0.86 -30.98
N THR A 21 -25.67 -0.45 -31.37
CA THR A 21 -26.17 0.90 -31.10
C THR A 21 -26.25 1.20 -29.60
N ALA A 22 -26.74 0.27 -28.78
CA ALA A 22 -26.83 0.47 -27.34
C ALA A 22 -25.45 0.58 -26.67
N LEU A 23 -24.48 -0.23 -27.10
CA LEU A 23 -23.11 -0.21 -26.60
C LEU A 23 -22.39 1.08 -27.01
N GLU A 24 -22.52 1.52 -28.27
CA GLU A 24 -21.91 2.78 -28.73
C GLU A 24 -22.45 3.99 -27.96
N LEU A 25 -23.78 4.11 -27.83
CA LEU A 25 -24.41 5.25 -27.17
C LEU A 25 -24.11 5.35 -25.67
N SER A 26 -23.82 4.23 -25.03
CA SER A 26 -23.58 4.14 -23.58
C SER A 26 -22.10 4.09 -23.19
N GLY A 27 -21.19 4.02 -24.17
CA GLY A 27 -19.76 3.78 -23.89
C GLY A 27 -19.47 2.34 -23.46
N GLY A 28 -20.30 1.38 -23.85
CA GLY A 28 -20.03 -0.06 -23.76
C GLY A 28 -20.94 -0.85 -22.82
N THR A 29 -22.14 -0.37 -22.46
CA THR A 29 -23.11 -1.09 -21.60
C THR A 29 -24.48 -1.24 -22.26
N ALA A 30 -25.06 -2.44 -22.25
CA ALA A 30 -26.42 -2.69 -22.73
C ALA A 30 -27.26 -3.38 -21.66
N VAL A 31 -28.50 -2.94 -21.47
CA VAL A 31 -29.45 -3.53 -20.51
C VAL A 31 -30.64 -4.08 -21.28
N VAL A 32 -31.00 -5.33 -20.99
CA VAL A 32 -32.18 -6.01 -21.52
C VAL A 32 -33.16 -6.26 -20.38
N ALA A 33 -34.33 -5.64 -20.48
CA ALA A 33 -35.41 -5.79 -19.51
C ALA A 33 -36.61 -6.51 -20.15
N SER A 34 -37.34 -7.28 -19.34
CA SER A 34 -38.62 -7.88 -19.77
C SER A 34 -39.70 -6.80 -19.84
N MET A 35 -40.51 -6.82 -20.90
CA MET A 35 -41.72 -5.99 -20.97
C MET A 35 -42.99 -6.73 -20.51
N ASP A 36 -42.91 -8.04 -20.35
CA ASP A 36 -44.06 -8.89 -19.98
C ASP A 36 -44.09 -9.19 -18.47
N ASP A 37 -42.99 -8.96 -17.76
CA ASP A 37 -42.84 -9.23 -16.33
C ASP A 37 -41.96 -8.15 -15.69
N ASP A 38 -42.58 -7.24 -14.93
CA ASP A 38 -41.89 -6.17 -14.21
C ASP A 38 -40.99 -6.70 -13.06
N ASN A 39 -41.13 -7.96 -12.66
CA ASN A 39 -40.29 -8.59 -11.64
C ASN A 39 -39.12 -9.39 -12.22
N ALA A 40 -39.01 -9.52 -13.54
CA ALA A 40 -37.88 -10.22 -14.16
C ALA A 40 -36.60 -9.40 -14.00
N GLU A 41 -35.51 -10.07 -13.62
CA GLU A 41 -34.20 -9.41 -13.48
C GLU A 41 -33.72 -8.85 -14.82
N GLU A 42 -33.23 -7.60 -14.79
CA GLU A 42 -32.59 -6.98 -15.93
C GLU A 42 -31.25 -7.67 -16.24
N LEU A 43 -31.05 -8.04 -17.51
CA LEU A 43 -29.79 -8.59 -17.98
C LEU A 43 -28.87 -7.45 -18.42
N VAL A 44 -27.76 -7.27 -17.72
CA VAL A 44 -26.76 -6.25 -18.06
C VAL A 44 -25.58 -6.88 -18.80
N PHE A 45 -25.22 -6.30 -19.94
CA PHE A 45 -24.09 -6.67 -20.78
C PHE A 45 -23.09 -5.51 -20.84
N SER A 46 -21.80 -5.83 -20.86
CA SER A 46 -20.72 -4.85 -21.04
C SER A 46 -19.78 -5.33 -22.12
N ALA A 47 -19.43 -4.45 -23.06
CA ALA A 47 -18.38 -4.67 -24.06
C ALA A 47 -16.97 -4.42 -23.49
N ASN A 48 -16.89 -3.70 -22.37
CA ASN A 48 -15.65 -3.47 -21.63
C ASN A 48 -15.51 -4.51 -20.51
N PHE A 49 -14.28 -4.78 -20.05
CA PHE A 49 -14.04 -5.50 -18.78
C PHE A 49 -14.38 -4.61 -17.57
N ALA A 50 -15.61 -4.11 -17.53
CA ALA A 50 -16.10 -3.18 -16.54
C ALA A 50 -17.23 -3.78 -15.71
N CYS A 51 -17.29 -3.39 -14.44
CA CYS A 51 -18.33 -3.84 -13.54
C CYS A 51 -19.65 -3.14 -13.87
N PRO A 52 -20.72 -3.87 -14.20
CA PRO A 52 -22.00 -3.25 -14.56
C PRO A 52 -22.65 -2.52 -13.38
N HIS A 53 -22.25 -2.82 -12.13
CA HIS A 53 -22.83 -2.20 -10.93
C HIS A 53 -22.07 -0.96 -10.43
N CYS A 54 -20.73 -0.97 -10.50
CA CYS A 54 -19.91 0.11 -9.94
C CYS A 54 -19.06 0.86 -10.98
N GLY A 55 -19.09 0.45 -12.24
CA GLY A 55 -18.34 1.09 -13.33
C GLY A 55 -16.83 0.86 -13.29
N TYR A 56 -16.32 0.04 -12.35
CA TYR A 56 -14.90 -0.26 -12.25
C TYR A 56 -14.42 -1.03 -13.49
N SER A 57 -13.49 -0.45 -14.25
CA SER A 57 -12.91 -1.02 -15.46
C SER A 57 -11.56 -1.66 -15.18
N VAL A 58 -11.36 -2.88 -15.65
CA VAL A 58 -10.09 -3.60 -15.59
C VAL A 58 -9.40 -3.49 -16.95
N PRO A 59 -8.07 -3.27 -16.98
CA PRO A 59 -7.30 -3.32 -18.22
C PRO A 59 -7.49 -4.65 -18.95
N GLU A 60 -7.23 -4.67 -20.25
CA GLU A 60 -7.23 -5.91 -21.01
C GLU A 60 -6.32 -6.96 -20.35
N LEU A 61 -6.82 -8.19 -20.27
CA LEU A 61 -6.15 -9.30 -19.59
C LEU A 61 -4.98 -9.85 -20.42
N GLU A 62 -3.91 -9.06 -20.49
CA GLU A 62 -2.67 -9.45 -21.14
C GLU A 62 -1.69 -10.08 -20.14
N PRO A 63 -0.79 -10.98 -20.59
CA PRO A 63 0.25 -11.57 -19.72
C PRO A 63 1.09 -10.54 -18.94
N ARG A 64 1.32 -9.35 -19.51
CA ARG A 64 2.05 -8.25 -18.84
C ARG A 64 1.37 -7.75 -17.57
N LEU A 65 0.04 -7.86 -17.47
CA LEU A 65 -0.73 -7.49 -16.27
C LEU A 65 -0.36 -8.38 -15.07
N PHE A 66 0.07 -9.61 -15.34
CA PHE A 66 0.43 -10.61 -14.33
C PHE A 66 1.93 -10.65 -14.03
N SER A 67 2.70 -9.69 -14.54
CA SER A 67 4.14 -9.58 -14.29
C SER A 67 4.43 -8.46 -13.30
N PHE A 68 4.94 -8.81 -12.12
CA PHE A 68 5.42 -7.82 -11.14
C PHE A 68 6.69 -7.09 -11.60
N ASN A 69 7.34 -7.54 -12.67
CA ASN A 69 8.48 -6.85 -13.28
C ASN A 69 8.04 -5.82 -14.33
N ASN A 70 6.74 -5.76 -14.66
CA ASN A 70 6.19 -4.79 -15.58
C ASN A 70 5.38 -3.75 -14.81
N PRO A 71 5.58 -2.43 -15.02
CA PRO A 71 4.78 -1.39 -14.38
C PRO A 71 3.27 -1.56 -14.56
N ALA A 72 2.83 -2.18 -15.66
CA ALA A 72 1.42 -2.46 -15.91
C ALA A 72 0.81 -3.45 -14.90
N GLY A 73 1.60 -4.37 -14.33
CA GLY A 73 1.17 -5.42 -13.41
C GLY A 73 1.72 -5.30 -11.99
N ALA A 74 2.78 -4.53 -11.77
CA ALA A 74 3.41 -4.32 -10.48
C ALA A 74 2.51 -3.58 -9.49
N CYS A 75 2.59 -3.94 -8.21
CA CYS A 75 1.96 -3.17 -7.15
C CYS A 75 2.56 -1.75 -7.12
N PRO A 76 1.75 -0.68 -7.24
CA PRO A 76 2.25 0.70 -7.34
C PRO A 76 2.91 1.18 -6.05
N THR A 77 2.65 0.52 -4.93
CA THR A 77 3.11 0.93 -3.60
C THR A 77 4.48 0.39 -3.24
N CYS A 78 4.87 -0.73 -3.84
CA CYS A 78 6.17 -1.36 -3.63
C CYS A 78 6.93 -1.64 -4.92
N ASP A 79 6.48 -1.11 -6.06
CA ASP A 79 7.06 -1.31 -7.40
C ASP A 79 7.36 -2.78 -7.71
N GLY A 80 6.46 -3.68 -7.30
CA GLY A 80 6.63 -5.11 -7.53
C GLY A 80 7.69 -5.80 -6.67
N LEU A 81 8.19 -5.15 -5.61
CA LEU A 81 9.08 -5.78 -4.63
C LEU A 81 8.34 -6.72 -3.67
N GLY A 82 7.06 -6.45 -3.39
CA GLY A 82 6.23 -7.19 -2.43
C GLY A 82 6.49 -6.82 -0.97
N VAL A 83 7.57 -6.09 -0.71
CA VAL A 83 7.95 -5.66 0.64
C VAL A 83 8.01 -4.14 0.72
N GLN A 84 7.82 -3.62 1.92
CA GLN A 84 8.09 -2.23 2.25
C GLN A 84 9.24 -2.19 3.25
N GLN A 85 10.10 -1.20 3.06
CA GLN A 85 11.19 -0.90 3.99
C GLN A 85 10.66 0.07 5.04
N TYR A 86 10.94 -0.23 6.30
CA TYR A 86 10.63 0.65 7.42
C TYR A 86 11.78 0.64 8.42
N PHE A 87 11.88 1.71 9.19
CA PHE A 87 12.83 1.79 10.29
C PHE A 87 12.25 1.07 11.50
N ASP A 88 12.95 0.04 11.96
CA ASP A 88 12.50 -0.82 13.05
C ASP A 88 12.89 -0.19 14.40
N GLU A 89 11.88 0.12 15.22
CA GLU A 89 12.04 0.69 16.55
C GLU A 89 13.01 -0.14 17.40
N ASN A 90 12.94 -1.47 17.31
CA ASN A 90 13.77 -2.38 18.11
C ASN A 90 15.23 -2.40 17.62
N ARG A 91 15.50 -2.02 16.37
CA ARG A 91 16.87 -1.88 15.86
C ARG A 91 17.46 -0.51 16.16
N ILE A 92 16.61 0.51 16.26
CA ILE A 92 17.03 1.89 16.55
C ILE A 92 17.32 2.08 18.03
N VAL A 93 16.46 1.55 18.89
CA VAL A 93 16.66 1.56 20.34
C VAL A 93 17.55 0.38 20.70
N GLN A 94 18.87 0.57 20.60
CA GLN A 94 19.86 -0.49 20.77
C GLN A 94 19.96 -0.98 22.22
N ASN A 95 19.78 -0.07 23.18
CA ASN A 95 19.88 -0.38 24.60
C ASN A 95 18.79 0.38 25.38
N PRO A 96 17.64 -0.24 25.64
CA PRO A 96 16.52 0.43 26.31
C PRO A 96 16.75 0.61 27.83
N SER A 97 17.72 -0.10 28.41
CA SER A 97 18.06 -0.02 29.85
C SER A 97 18.96 1.16 30.20
N ILE A 98 19.44 1.93 29.21
CA ILE A 98 20.17 3.18 29.43
C ILE A 98 19.34 4.39 28.98
N SER A 99 19.79 5.58 29.37
CA SER A 99 19.11 6.83 29.04
C SER A 99 19.32 7.28 27.60
N LEU A 100 18.44 8.14 27.10
CA LEU A 100 18.61 8.75 25.78
C LEU A 100 19.92 9.54 25.70
N ALA A 101 20.21 10.32 26.74
CA ALA A 101 21.46 11.08 26.84
C ALA A 101 22.72 10.19 26.83
N SER A 102 22.59 8.94 27.25
CA SER A 102 23.69 7.96 27.31
C SER A 102 23.81 7.08 26.07
N GLY A 103 22.93 7.24 25.07
CA GLY A 103 23.01 6.50 23.81
C GLY A 103 22.04 5.31 23.68
N ALA A 104 20.88 5.35 24.33
CA ALA A 104 19.81 4.39 24.07
C ALA A 104 19.45 4.31 22.58
N VAL A 105 19.53 5.45 21.88
CA VAL A 105 19.41 5.57 20.43
C VAL A 105 20.74 6.11 19.86
N LYS A 106 21.34 5.34 18.93
CA LYS A 106 22.63 5.70 18.35
C LYS A 106 22.58 7.05 17.64
N GLY A 107 23.50 7.95 17.99
CA GLY A 107 23.63 9.28 17.37
C GLY A 107 22.66 10.33 17.91
N TRP A 108 21.78 9.94 18.84
CA TRP A 108 20.85 10.81 19.56
C TRP A 108 21.24 10.88 21.04
N ASP A 109 22.52 11.17 21.29
CA ASP A 109 23.16 11.18 22.60
C ASP A 109 24.01 12.44 22.79
N ARG A 110 24.64 12.59 23.96
CA ARG A 110 25.51 13.74 24.28
C ARG A 110 26.67 13.97 23.31
N ARG A 111 27.10 12.96 22.55
CA ARG A 111 28.19 13.11 21.56
C ARG A 111 27.70 13.89 20.34
N ASN A 112 26.40 13.86 20.05
CA ASN A 112 25.78 14.67 19.03
C ASN A 112 25.03 15.86 19.66
N PHE A 113 25.77 16.95 19.84
CA PHE A 113 25.29 18.14 20.54
C PHE A 113 23.97 18.70 19.97
N TYR A 114 23.82 18.71 18.64
CA TYR A 114 22.61 19.18 17.98
C TYR A 114 21.36 18.37 18.39
N TYR A 115 21.43 17.03 18.26
CA TYR A 115 20.30 16.17 18.62
C TYR A 115 20.06 16.15 20.14
N TYR A 116 21.13 16.22 20.93
CA TYR A 116 21.03 16.29 22.39
C TYR A 116 20.29 17.54 22.88
N GLN A 117 20.59 18.71 22.32
CA GLN A 117 19.88 19.95 22.63
C GLN A 117 18.40 19.91 22.24
N MET A 118 18.11 19.31 21.08
CA MET A 118 16.74 19.12 20.64
C MET A 118 15.96 18.21 21.60
N LEU A 119 16.55 17.07 22.02
CA LEU A 119 15.93 16.19 23.01
C LEU A 119 15.79 16.86 24.39
N THR A 120 16.74 17.71 24.78
CA THR A 120 16.67 18.46 26.05
C THR A 120 15.52 19.48 26.03
N SER A 121 15.31 20.16 24.91
CA SER A 121 14.18 21.08 24.74
C SER A 121 12.85 20.31 24.74
N LEU A 122 12.81 19.14 24.10
CA LEU A 122 11.65 18.23 24.12
C LEU A 122 11.33 17.74 25.54
N ALA A 123 12.37 17.38 26.30
CA ALA A 123 12.28 16.97 27.71
C ALA A 123 11.70 18.08 28.59
N LYS A 124 12.14 19.33 28.38
CA LYS A 124 11.61 20.50 29.09
C LYS A 124 10.14 20.78 28.75
N HIS A 125 9.74 20.60 27.49
CA HIS A 125 8.36 20.86 27.05
C HIS A 125 7.36 19.83 27.60
N TYR A 126 7.73 18.54 27.55
CA TYR A 126 6.86 17.46 28.01
C TYR A 126 7.12 16.99 29.45
N ASP A 127 8.00 17.68 30.18
CA ASP A 127 8.38 17.42 31.57
C ASP A 127 8.77 15.95 31.82
N PHE A 128 9.75 15.45 31.05
CA PHE A 128 10.33 14.14 31.28
C PHE A 128 11.84 14.22 31.47
N ASP A 129 12.39 13.27 32.22
CA ASP A 129 13.83 13.20 32.47
C ASP A 129 14.54 12.39 31.37
N ILE A 130 15.45 13.05 30.66
CA ILE A 130 16.27 12.46 29.59
C ILE A 130 17.35 11.50 30.11
N GLU A 131 17.67 11.56 31.41
CA GLU A 131 18.63 10.69 32.09
C GLU A 131 18.01 9.40 32.62
N LEU A 132 16.68 9.28 32.60
CA LEU A 132 16.03 8.01 32.93
C LEU A 132 16.30 6.96 31.85
N PRO A 133 16.43 5.68 32.21
CA PRO A 133 16.44 4.58 31.27
C PRO A 133 15.26 4.67 30.30
N PHE A 134 15.50 4.49 29.01
CA PHE A 134 14.49 4.66 27.97
C PHE A 134 13.26 3.77 28.24
N GLU A 135 13.46 2.53 28.71
CA GLU A 135 12.38 1.61 29.06
C GLU A 135 11.47 2.09 30.20
N GLN A 136 11.96 2.96 31.08
CA GLN A 136 11.18 3.52 32.19
C GLN A 136 10.34 4.73 31.76
N LEU A 137 10.61 5.32 30.59
CA LEU A 137 9.81 6.44 30.08
C LEU A 137 8.36 6.02 29.80
N PRO A 138 7.38 6.92 30.04
CA PRO A 138 5.99 6.68 29.69
C PRO A 138 5.82 6.35 28.20
N LYS A 139 4.90 5.43 27.86
CA LYS A 139 4.64 5.03 26.46
C LYS A 139 4.32 6.22 25.55
N LYS A 140 3.59 7.21 26.06
CA LYS A 140 3.27 8.45 25.32
C LYS A 140 4.54 9.22 24.93
N ILE A 141 5.49 9.36 25.85
CA ILE A 141 6.76 10.05 25.62
C ILE A 141 7.63 9.27 24.63
N LYS A 142 7.74 7.95 24.78
CA LYS A 142 8.44 7.09 23.80
C LYS A 142 7.88 7.27 22.40
N ASN A 143 6.56 7.29 22.27
CA ASN A 143 5.89 7.50 20.99
C ASN A 143 6.20 8.89 20.40
N ILE A 144 6.18 9.95 21.21
CA ILE A 144 6.55 11.31 20.77
C ILE A 144 8.01 11.36 20.32
N ILE A 145 8.93 10.70 21.04
CA ILE A 145 10.35 10.66 20.68
C ILE A 145 10.56 9.94 19.34
N LEU A 146 9.89 8.81 19.12
CA LEU A 146 10.09 7.99 17.93
C LEU A 146 9.34 8.54 16.70
N HIS A 147 8.07 8.90 16.87
CA HIS A 147 7.15 9.27 15.78
C HIS A 147 6.89 10.78 15.65
N GLY A 148 7.31 11.58 16.62
CA GLY A 148 7.19 13.05 16.60
C GLY A 148 6.02 13.61 17.42
N SER A 149 5.97 14.94 17.54
CA SER A 149 4.91 15.69 18.25
C SER A 149 3.67 15.97 17.39
N GLY A 150 3.65 15.47 16.14
CA GLY A 150 2.57 15.72 15.19
C GLY A 150 2.53 17.18 14.74
N LYS A 151 1.51 17.93 15.19
CA LYS A 151 1.32 19.35 14.85
C LYS A 151 1.67 20.31 16.00
N GLU A 152 2.03 19.77 17.16
CA GLU A 152 2.36 20.59 18.32
C GLU A 152 3.73 21.23 18.12
N GLU A 153 3.77 22.57 18.12
CA GLU A 153 5.01 23.34 18.04
C GLU A 153 5.70 23.39 19.39
N ILE A 154 7.02 23.20 19.36
CA ILE A 154 7.86 23.14 20.54
C ILE A 154 8.98 24.17 20.37
N GLU A 155 9.32 24.84 21.46
CA GLU A 155 10.45 25.76 21.51
C GLU A 155 11.76 24.95 21.59
N PHE A 156 12.58 25.04 20.56
CA PHE A 156 13.90 24.42 20.49
C PHE A 156 14.99 25.48 20.62
N GLN A 157 15.91 25.24 21.55
CA GLN A 157 17.07 26.09 21.78
C GLN A 157 18.32 25.41 21.21
N TYR A 158 18.91 26.03 20.19
CA TYR A 158 20.13 25.57 19.54
C TYR A 158 21.29 26.48 19.92
N MET A 159 22.44 25.92 20.29
CA MET A 159 23.65 26.70 20.52
C MET A 159 24.60 26.50 19.34
N ASN A 160 25.00 27.61 18.72
CA ASN A 160 25.98 27.59 17.64
C ASN A 160 27.39 27.41 18.22
N ASP A 161 28.36 27.08 17.37
CA ASP A 161 29.78 26.91 17.76
C ASP A 161 30.40 28.14 18.44
N ARG A 162 29.78 29.32 18.27
CA ARG A 162 30.19 30.60 18.89
C ARG A 162 29.59 30.85 20.27
N GLY A 163 28.72 29.96 20.76
CA GLY A 163 28.02 30.08 22.04
C GLY A 163 26.70 30.84 22.00
N ASP A 164 26.33 31.42 20.85
CA ASP A 164 25.06 32.11 20.66
C ASP A 164 23.89 31.10 20.68
N VAL A 165 22.84 31.43 21.45
CA VAL A 165 21.62 30.62 21.54
C VAL A 165 20.58 31.15 20.55
N VAL A 166 20.15 30.29 19.63
CA VAL A 166 19.09 30.56 18.67
C VAL A 166 17.86 29.76 19.06
N VAL A 167 16.74 30.45 19.27
CA VAL A 167 15.45 29.85 19.60
C VAL A 167 14.61 29.70 18.34
N ARG A 168 14.03 28.52 18.11
CA ARG A 168 13.11 28.24 17.00
C ARG A 168 11.88 27.50 17.48
N HIS A 169 10.74 27.76 16.86
CA HIS A 169 9.49 27.06 17.11
C HIS A 169 9.19 26.18 15.92
N HIS A 170 9.05 24.88 16.14
CA HIS A 170 8.58 23.93 15.12
C HIS A 170 8.10 22.64 15.78
N ALA A 171 7.37 21.81 15.03
CA ALA A 171 7.04 20.47 15.48
C ALA A 171 8.28 19.58 15.52
N PHE A 172 8.33 18.65 16.47
CA PHE A 172 9.34 17.61 16.51
C PHE A 172 8.98 16.53 15.49
N GLU A 173 9.84 16.31 14.49
CA GLU A 173 9.56 15.33 13.43
C GLU A 173 9.56 13.88 13.96
N GLY A 174 10.30 13.58 15.03
CA GLY A 174 10.51 12.21 15.52
C GLY A 174 11.76 11.56 14.95
N ILE A 175 12.39 10.69 15.74
CA ILE A 175 13.64 10.01 15.35
C ILE A 175 13.46 9.15 14.10
N LEU A 176 12.36 8.40 14.00
CA LEU A 176 12.08 7.51 12.86
C LEU A 176 11.89 8.30 11.57
N ASN A 177 11.11 9.38 11.64
CA ASN A 177 10.85 10.25 10.50
C ASN A 177 12.13 10.97 10.06
N ASN A 178 12.96 11.45 10.99
CA ASN A 178 14.28 12.01 10.70
C ASN A 178 15.16 11.00 9.95
N MET A 179 15.27 9.76 10.45
CA MET A 179 16.07 8.71 9.80
C MET A 179 15.53 8.35 8.42
N SER A 180 14.20 8.23 8.27
CA SER A 180 13.54 7.96 6.99
C SER A 180 13.80 9.05 5.96
N ARG A 181 13.64 10.32 6.35
CA ARG A 181 13.91 11.48 5.51
C ARG A 181 15.39 11.55 5.12
N ARG A 182 16.31 11.44 6.08
CA ARG A 182 17.76 11.43 5.83
C ARG A 182 18.18 10.28 4.92
N TYR A 183 17.59 9.10 5.06
CA TYR A 183 17.90 7.96 4.18
C TYR A 183 17.48 8.22 2.72
N LYS A 184 16.34 8.89 2.51
CA LYS A 184 15.85 9.26 1.18
C LYS A 184 16.66 10.39 0.56
N GLU A 185 16.95 11.44 1.34
CA GLU A 185 17.55 12.70 0.87
C GLU A 185 19.09 12.70 0.85
N THR A 186 19.77 11.80 1.59
CA THR A 186 21.23 11.81 1.65
C THR A 186 21.88 11.38 0.34
N GLU A 187 22.86 12.16 -0.11
CA GLU A 187 23.75 11.82 -1.24
C GLU A 187 24.98 11.01 -0.78
N SER A 188 25.30 11.01 0.52
CA SER A 188 26.42 10.25 1.06
C SER A 188 26.08 8.77 1.19
N MET A 189 26.83 7.93 0.45
CA MET A 189 26.70 6.47 0.51
C MET A 189 27.00 5.91 1.90
N SER A 190 28.01 6.43 2.58
CA SER A 190 28.37 5.97 3.94
C SER A 190 27.25 6.20 4.95
N VAL A 191 26.59 7.37 4.89
CA VAL A 191 25.44 7.68 5.75
C VAL A 191 24.25 6.77 5.40
N ARG A 192 24.03 6.53 4.10
CA ARG A 192 22.96 5.65 3.62
C ARG A 192 23.13 4.22 4.10
N GLU A 193 24.34 3.67 4.02
CA GLU A 193 24.68 2.33 4.51
C GLU A 193 24.55 2.21 6.02
N GLU A 194 24.93 3.26 6.78
CA GLU A 194 24.78 3.26 8.23
C GLU A 194 23.29 3.22 8.64
N LEU A 195 22.46 4.06 8.01
CA LEU A 195 21.02 4.09 8.26
C LEU A 195 20.34 2.78 7.81
N ALA A 196 20.79 2.18 6.70
CA ALA A 196 20.23 0.93 6.18
C ALA A 196 20.32 -0.24 7.18
N LYS A 197 21.27 -0.23 8.12
CA LYS A 197 21.38 -1.27 9.17
C LYS A 197 20.15 -1.31 10.09
N ASN A 198 19.46 -0.18 10.24
CA ASN A 198 18.28 -0.04 11.07
C ASN A 198 16.98 -0.28 10.30
N ILE A 199 17.06 -0.57 8.99
CA ILE A 199 15.91 -0.87 8.15
C ILE A 199 15.56 -2.36 8.28
N SER A 200 14.28 -2.63 8.49
CA SER A 200 13.66 -3.94 8.35
C SER A 200 12.69 -3.93 7.18
N THR A 201 12.33 -5.10 6.69
CA THR A 201 11.32 -5.27 5.66
C THR A 201 10.06 -5.91 6.25
N CYS A 202 8.90 -5.43 5.81
CA CYS A 202 7.61 -6.08 6.07
C CYS A 202 6.90 -6.34 4.74
N PRO A 203 5.93 -7.26 4.70
CA PRO A 203 5.03 -7.38 3.56
C PRO A 203 4.38 -6.03 3.25
N CYS A 204 4.31 -5.66 1.98
CA CYS A 204 3.67 -4.43 1.55
C CYS A 204 2.19 -4.46 1.95
N HIS A 205 1.67 -3.38 2.56
CA HIS A 205 0.29 -3.33 3.05
C HIS A 205 -0.75 -3.50 1.93
N ASP A 206 -0.48 -2.99 0.72
CA ASP A 206 -1.43 -3.04 -0.39
C ASP A 206 -1.47 -4.38 -1.10
N CYS A 207 -0.31 -4.95 -1.42
CA CYS A 207 -0.24 -6.26 -2.10
C CYS A 207 -0.16 -7.45 -1.15
N SER A 208 0.04 -7.22 0.15
CA SER A 208 0.25 -8.23 1.19
C SER A 208 1.39 -9.19 0.87
N GLY A 209 2.38 -8.77 0.10
CA GLY A 209 3.50 -9.62 -0.33
C GLY A 209 3.40 -10.15 -1.76
N SER A 210 2.23 -10.11 -2.40
CA SER A 210 2.03 -10.75 -3.71
C SER A 210 2.62 -10.00 -4.90
N ARG A 211 3.16 -8.79 -4.69
CA ARG A 211 3.90 -7.96 -5.67
C ARG A 211 3.07 -7.42 -6.84
N LEU A 212 1.84 -7.89 -7.01
CA LEU A 212 0.97 -7.53 -8.11
C LEU A 212 0.00 -6.41 -7.72
N ARG A 213 -0.39 -5.62 -8.72
CA ARG A 213 -1.48 -4.64 -8.59
C ARG A 213 -2.80 -5.34 -8.27
N GLN A 214 -3.74 -4.57 -7.76
CA GLN A 214 -5.00 -5.09 -7.26
C GLN A 214 -5.79 -5.85 -8.34
N GLU A 215 -5.88 -5.30 -9.54
CA GLU A 215 -6.57 -5.85 -10.72
C GLU A 215 -6.08 -7.26 -11.04
N ALA A 216 -4.76 -7.44 -11.13
CA ALA A 216 -4.13 -8.72 -11.46
C ALA A 216 -4.39 -9.79 -10.38
N ARG A 217 -4.53 -9.39 -9.12
CA ARG A 217 -4.83 -10.29 -7.99
C ARG A 217 -6.28 -10.76 -7.97
N HIS A 218 -7.18 -10.05 -8.65
CA HIS A 218 -8.62 -10.34 -8.67
C HIS A 218 -9.08 -11.04 -9.95
N VAL A 219 -8.14 -11.60 -10.71
CA VAL A 219 -8.42 -12.53 -11.81
C VAL A 219 -8.32 -13.96 -11.29
N TYR A 220 -9.41 -14.72 -11.40
CA TYR A 220 -9.52 -16.06 -10.85
C TYR A 220 -9.71 -17.11 -11.94
N ILE A 221 -9.10 -18.27 -11.72
CA ILE A 221 -9.40 -19.51 -12.40
C ILE A 221 -10.15 -20.39 -11.40
N GLY A 222 -11.47 -20.50 -11.56
CA GLY A 222 -12.34 -21.08 -10.54
C GLY A 222 -12.37 -20.21 -9.28
N SER A 223 -11.86 -20.75 -8.15
CA SER A 223 -11.77 -20.04 -6.86
C SER A 223 -10.36 -19.54 -6.52
N THR A 224 -9.38 -19.76 -7.39
CA THR A 224 -7.96 -19.53 -7.09
C THR A 224 -7.41 -18.42 -7.99
N ASN A 225 -6.70 -17.44 -7.42
CA ASN A 225 -6.00 -16.42 -8.20
C ASN A 225 -4.51 -16.75 -8.38
N LEU A 226 -3.80 -15.91 -9.14
CA LEU A 226 -2.37 -16.12 -9.41
C LEU A 226 -1.50 -16.10 -8.12
N PRO A 227 -1.63 -15.12 -7.20
CA PRO A 227 -0.93 -15.16 -5.91
C PRO A 227 -1.12 -16.47 -5.14
N ASP A 228 -2.35 -16.98 -5.04
CA ASP A 228 -2.66 -18.21 -4.31
C ASP A 228 -1.96 -19.43 -4.92
N VAL A 229 -1.77 -19.46 -6.24
CA VAL A 229 -1.00 -20.52 -6.92
C VAL A 229 0.49 -20.34 -6.67
N ALA A 230 0.99 -19.11 -6.63
CA ALA A 230 2.40 -18.80 -6.41
C ALA A 230 2.88 -19.10 -4.98
N GLU A 231 1.99 -19.06 -3.99
CA GLU A 231 2.30 -19.40 -2.59
C GLU A 231 2.28 -20.91 -2.30
N LYS A 232 1.64 -21.70 -3.16
CA LYS A 232 1.61 -23.16 -3.01
C LYS A 232 2.98 -23.79 -3.20
N SER A 233 3.21 -24.89 -2.48
CA SER A 233 4.36 -25.75 -2.75
C SER A 233 4.27 -26.37 -4.14
N ILE A 234 5.40 -26.75 -4.72
CA ILE A 234 5.46 -27.36 -6.06
C ILE A 234 4.52 -28.59 -6.18
N GLY A 235 4.43 -29.41 -5.12
CA GLY A 235 3.56 -30.59 -5.10
C GLY A 235 2.07 -30.24 -5.07
N GLU A 236 1.68 -29.21 -4.31
CA GLU A 236 0.31 -28.69 -4.29
C GLU A 236 -0.07 -28.05 -5.63
N THR A 237 0.85 -27.32 -6.25
CA THR A 237 0.65 -26.70 -7.56
C THR A 237 0.46 -27.77 -8.65
N LEU A 238 1.26 -28.83 -8.65
CA LEU A 238 1.09 -29.95 -9.58
C LEU A 238 -0.28 -30.62 -9.40
N ARG A 239 -0.68 -30.87 -8.16
CA ARG A 239 -2.00 -31.46 -7.85
C ARG A 239 -3.13 -30.55 -8.33
N PHE A 240 -3.03 -29.25 -8.04
CA PHE A 240 -3.99 -28.25 -8.48
C PHE A 240 -4.21 -28.30 -10.00
N PHE A 241 -3.15 -28.27 -10.80
CA PHE A 241 -3.28 -28.31 -12.26
C PHE A 241 -3.75 -29.67 -12.80
N ASN A 242 -3.45 -30.78 -12.13
CA ASN A 242 -3.93 -32.11 -12.54
C ASN A 242 -5.42 -32.34 -12.23
N GLU A 243 -5.92 -31.81 -11.12
CA GLU A 243 -7.33 -31.91 -10.71
C GLU A 243 -8.20 -30.84 -11.37
N MET A 244 -7.59 -29.81 -11.96
CA MET A 244 -8.29 -28.75 -12.63
C MET A 244 -8.97 -29.25 -13.91
N SER A 245 -10.30 -29.21 -13.93
CA SER A 245 -11.10 -29.44 -15.12
C SER A 245 -11.56 -28.11 -15.72
N LEU A 246 -11.03 -27.77 -16.88
CA LEU A 246 -11.44 -26.56 -17.61
C LEU A 246 -12.63 -26.89 -18.51
N ASN A 247 -13.81 -26.36 -18.19
CA ASN A 247 -14.87 -26.18 -19.17
C ASN A 247 -14.62 -24.85 -19.89
N TRP A 248 -14.21 -24.92 -21.16
CA TRP A 248 -13.79 -23.77 -21.98
C TRP A 248 -14.84 -22.65 -22.09
N ALA A 249 -16.11 -22.90 -21.74
CA ALA A 249 -17.19 -21.92 -21.89
C ALA A 249 -17.38 -20.94 -20.71
N LYS A 250 -16.77 -21.14 -19.52
CA LYS A 250 -17.18 -20.38 -18.30
C LYS A 250 -16.08 -20.00 -17.29
N PHE A 251 -14.79 -20.16 -17.56
CA PHE A 251 -13.83 -20.31 -16.45
C PHE A 251 -13.09 -19.06 -15.97
N LEU A 252 -12.91 -18.03 -16.80
CA LEU A 252 -12.31 -16.78 -16.33
C LEU A 252 -13.37 -15.93 -15.66
N THR A 253 -13.30 -15.85 -14.34
CA THR A 253 -14.13 -14.92 -13.57
C THR A 253 -13.24 -13.79 -13.07
N ILE A 254 -13.54 -12.58 -13.50
CA ILE A 254 -13.01 -11.37 -12.86
C ILE A 254 -14.00 -11.04 -11.75
N ARG A 255 -13.57 -11.14 -10.49
CA ARG A 255 -14.39 -10.66 -9.37
C ARG A 255 -14.16 -9.16 -9.26
N LEU A 256 -15.04 -8.39 -9.88
CA LEU A 256 -15.08 -6.94 -9.79
C LEU A 256 -15.76 -6.54 -8.47
N PHE A 257 -15.19 -5.56 -7.78
CA PHE A 257 -15.38 -5.29 -6.35
C PHE A 257 -16.83 -5.20 -5.83
N ARG A 258 -16.99 -5.67 -4.58
CA ARG A 258 -17.74 -4.97 -3.53
C ARG A 258 -16.74 -4.22 -2.65
#